data_AF-A0A965GPQ5-F1
#
_entry.id   AF-A0A965GPQ5-F1
#
_cell.length_a   1.000
_cell.length_b   1.000
_cell.length_c   1.000
_cell.angle_alpha   90.00
_cell.angle_beta   90.00
_cell.angle_gamma   90.00
#
_symmetry.space_group_name_H-M   'P 1'
#
loop_
_entity.id
_entity.type
_entity.pdbx_description
1 polymer ?
#
loop_
_entity_poly.entity_id
_entity_poly.type
_entity_poly.pdbx_seq_one_letter_code
_entity_poly.pdbx_strand_id
1 'polypeptide(L)'
;MRHRERRQDRLEAEWAPRFERWQQEFSEAVDRAIASGLLPPNPNYRQRVADVRFILLDPIVGGNRGGRVYDSGIISINVDRMDEEATKLTVFHELSHQISGTMIQQVVTEQGTPGSAHARRKTGLEFQSRHDGRKQGTWLNEALTELLARRLAGTEETSSYLHEQAVVLSLVEGGAVPMSLFYRAYCESPDTPANRRSGLPAYRELNRAMTKALGPGWLRRVDDFVKQQYEAERM
;
A
#
# COMPACT_ATOMS: atom_id res chain seq x y z
N MET A 1 -10.84 -28.11 -19.12
CA MET A 1 -11.24 -26.69 -19.19
C MET A 1 -12.53 -26.45 -18.38
N ARG A 2 -13.68 -27.02 -18.77
CA ARG A 2 -14.98 -26.81 -18.10
C ARG A 2 -15.05 -27.09 -16.58
N HIS A 3 -14.31 -28.06 -16.05
CA HIS A 3 -14.28 -28.32 -14.60
C HIS A 3 -13.52 -27.27 -13.80
N ARG A 4 -12.49 -26.66 -14.41
CA ARG A 4 -11.65 -25.64 -13.78
C ARG A 4 -12.39 -24.32 -13.66
N GLU A 5 -13.05 -23.90 -14.74
CA GLU A 5 -13.92 -22.70 -14.77
C GLU A 5 -15.03 -22.82 -13.71
N ARG A 6 -15.73 -23.95 -13.65
CA ARG A 6 -16.78 -24.17 -12.63
C ARG A 6 -16.25 -24.13 -11.19
N ARG A 7 -15.01 -24.55 -10.93
CA ARG A 7 -14.40 -24.45 -9.58
C ARG A 7 -14.11 -22.98 -9.26
N GLN A 8 -13.53 -22.24 -10.20
CA GLN A 8 -13.21 -20.83 -10.03
C GLN A 8 -14.48 -20.01 -9.79
N ASP A 9 -15.51 -20.15 -10.63
CA ASP A 9 -16.78 -19.43 -10.50
C ASP A 9 -17.43 -19.68 -9.14
N ARG A 10 -17.36 -20.93 -8.66
CA ARG A 10 -17.90 -21.30 -7.34
C ARG A 10 -17.12 -20.63 -6.20
N LEU A 11 -15.80 -20.62 -6.27
CA LEU A 11 -14.97 -19.97 -5.26
C LEU A 11 -15.18 -18.45 -5.28
N GLU A 12 -15.25 -17.83 -6.46
CA GLU A 12 -15.53 -16.40 -6.57
C GLU A 12 -16.90 -16.05 -5.98
N ALA A 13 -17.93 -16.83 -6.27
CA ALA A 13 -19.26 -16.64 -5.67
C ALA A 13 -19.27 -16.83 -4.14
N GLU A 14 -18.45 -17.76 -3.63
CA GLU A 14 -18.32 -18.02 -2.19
C GLU A 14 -17.59 -16.87 -1.47
N TRP A 15 -16.55 -16.30 -2.07
CA TRP A 15 -15.71 -15.28 -1.43
C TRP A 15 -16.19 -13.85 -1.67
N ALA A 16 -16.93 -13.58 -2.74
CA ALA A 16 -17.42 -12.23 -3.05
C ALA A 16 -18.14 -11.53 -1.88
N PRO A 17 -19.07 -12.18 -1.13
CA PRO A 17 -19.71 -11.53 0.02
C PRO A 17 -18.73 -11.17 1.13
N ARG A 18 -17.64 -11.93 1.31
CA ARG A 18 -16.60 -11.62 2.30
C ARG A 18 -15.80 -10.39 1.89
N PHE A 19 -15.42 -10.30 0.61
CA PHE A 19 -14.69 -9.15 0.09
C PHE A 19 -15.52 -7.86 0.18
N GLU A 20 -16.81 -7.91 -0.17
CA GLU A 20 -17.72 -6.77 -0.03
C GLU A 20 -17.83 -6.31 1.43
N ARG A 21 -18.05 -7.26 2.35
CA ARG A 21 -18.09 -6.98 3.80
C ARG A 21 -16.78 -6.33 4.27
N TRP A 22 -15.63 -6.84 3.85
CA TRP A 22 -14.33 -6.30 4.25
C TRP A 22 -14.02 -4.93 3.64
N GLN A 23 -14.46 -4.64 2.42
CA GLN A 23 -14.39 -3.28 1.86
C GLN A 23 -15.20 -2.28 2.69
N GLN A 24 -16.38 -2.69 3.16
CA GLN A 24 -17.19 -1.88 4.07
C GLN A 24 -16.49 -1.68 5.42
N GLU A 25 -16.06 -2.76 6.07
CA GLU A 25 -15.34 -2.70 7.34
C GLU A 25 -14.09 -1.82 7.26
N PHE A 26 -13.30 -1.96 6.17
CA PHE A 26 -12.15 -1.12 5.89
C PHE A 26 -12.54 0.35 5.78
N SER A 27 -13.60 0.65 5.02
CA SER A 27 -14.06 2.03 4.82
C SER A 27 -14.49 2.69 6.13
N GLU A 28 -15.20 1.95 6.99
CA GLU A 28 -15.61 2.42 8.31
C GLU A 28 -14.41 2.58 9.25
N ALA A 29 -13.41 1.70 9.18
CA ALA A 29 -12.18 1.83 9.95
C ALA A 29 -11.40 3.09 9.54
N VAL A 30 -11.34 3.39 8.24
CA VAL A 30 -10.72 4.63 7.73
C VAL A 30 -11.48 5.86 8.22
N ASP A 31 -12.82 5.84 8.25
CA ASP A 31 -13.60 6.96 8.82
C ASP A 31 -13.23 7.22 10.28
N ARG A 32 -13.16 6.17 11.10
CA ARG A 32 -12.77 6.28 12.52
C ARG A 32 -11.34 6.81 12.66
N ALA A 33 -10.43 6.38 11.79
CA ALA A 33 -9.04 6.86 11.77
C ALA A 33 -8.93 8.34 11.35
N ILE A 34 -9.77 8.81 10.43
CA ILE A 34 -9.87 10.23 10.06
C ILE A 34 -10.48 11.04 11.21
N ALA A 35 -11.59 10.56 11.79
CA ALA A 35 -12.29 11.24 12.87
C ALA A 35 -11.43 11.40 14.14
N SER A 36 -10.55 10.44 14.43
CA SER A 36 -9.58 10.51 15.54
C SER A 36 -8.34 11.34 15.23
N GLY A 37 -8.19 11.86 14.01
CA GLY A 37 -7.03 12.64 13.58
C GLY A 37 -5.77 11.81 13.27
N LEU A 38 -5.88 10.48 13.23
CA LEU A 38 -4.77 9.60 12.86
C LEU A 38 -4.41 9.71 11.37
N LEU A 39 -5.44 9.68 10.51
CA LEU A 39 -5.30 9.84 9.06
C LEU A 39 -5.76 11.24 8.65
N PRO A 40 -5.13 11.84 7.62
CA PRO A 40 -5.64 13.08 7.04
C PRO A 40 -6.98 12.82 6.31
N PRO A 41 -7.89 13.82 6.24
CA PRO A 41 -9.09 13.71 5.42
C PRO A 41 -8.75 13.45 3.94
N ASN A 42 -9.43 12.48 3.34
CA ASN A 42 -9.27 12.14 1.92
C ASN A 42 -10.66 11.98 1.25
N PRO A 43 -11.19 13.00 0.55
CA PRO A 43 -12.56 12.95 0.04
C PRO A 43 -12.82 11.84 -0.99
N ASN A 44 -11.76 11.29 -1.61
CA ASN A 44 -11.88 10.32 -2.70
C ASN A 44 -11.63 8.87 -2.26
N TYR A 45 -11.28 8.61 -0.99
CA TYR A 45 -10.84 7.28 -0.58
C TYR A 45 -11.95 6.23 -0.74
N ARG A 46 -13.20 6.58 -0.42
CA ARG A 46 -14.34 5.66 -0.53
C ARG A 46 -14.56 5.17 -1.95
N GLN A 47 -14.53 6.09 -2.92
CA GLN A 47 -14.68 5.72 -4.32
C GLN A 47 -13.55 4.78 -4.75
N ARG A 48 -12.30 5.08 -4.37
CA ARG A 48 -11.15 4.22 -4.69
C ARG A 48 -11.26 2.82 -4.09
N VAL A 49 -11.75 2.71 -2.85
CA VAL A 49 -11.98 1.41 -2.20
C VAL A 49 -13.13 0.66 -2.89
N ALA A 50 -14.21 1.36 -3.28
CA ALA A 50 -15.35 0.76 -3.98
C ALA A 50 -15.02 0.32 -5.41
N ASP A 51 -14.11 1.01 -6.09
CA ASP A 51 -13.66 0.68 -7.46
C ASP A 51 -12.74 -0.56 -7.49
N VAL A 52 -12.26 -1.01 -6.33
CA VAL A 52 -11.45 -2.22 -6.24
C VAL A 52 -12.32 -3.45 -6.50
N ARG A 53 -11.83 -4.30 -7.40
CA ARG A 53 -12.39 -5.63 -7.66
C ARG A 53 -11.41 -6.70 -7.22
N PHE A 54 -11.89 -7.69 -6.49
CA PHE A 54 -11.07 -8.83 -6.10
C PHE A 54 -11.26 -9.99 -7.09
N ILE A 55 -10.16 -10.64 -7.46
CA ILE A 55 -10.19 -11.90 -8.20
C ILE A 55 -9.37 -12.96 -7.45
N LEU A 56 -9.77 -14.22 -7.53
CA LEU A 56 -9.03 -15.29 -6.87
C LEU A 56 -7.92 -15.81 -7.78
N LEU A 57 -6.69 -15.87 -7.28
CA LEU A 57 -5.58 -16.48 -8.02
C LEU A 57 -5.77 -17.98 -8.10
N ASP A 58 -5.68 -18.52 -9.32
CA ASP A 58 -5.61 -19.97 -9.49
C ASP A 58 -4.27 -20.49 -8.93
N PRO A 59 -4.30 -21.39 -7.93
CA PRO A 59 -3.10 -21.91 -7.28
C PRO A 59 -2.14 -22.66 -8.22
N ILE A 60 -2.59 -23.07 -9.42
CA ILE A 60 -1.78 -23.77 -10.43
C ILE A 60 -0.93 -22.79 -11.25
N VAL A 61 -1.35 -21.52 -11.35
CA VAL A 61 -0.70 -20.51 -12.21
C VAL A 61 0.13 -19.51 -11.39
N GLY A 62 -0.21 -19.31 -10.11
CA GLY A 62 0.44 -18.34 -9.23
C GLY A 62 1.65 -18.89 -8.49
N GLY A 63 2.84 -18.33 -8.74
CA GLY A 63 3.98 -18.47 -7.84
C GLY A 63 3.68 -17.93 -6.42
N ASN A 64 4.57 -18.23 -5.46
CA ASN A 64 4.45 -18.14 -3.99
C ASN A 64 4.00 -16.81 -3.31
N ARG A 65 3.17 -15.92 -3.88
CA ARG A 65 2.80 -14.64 -3.23
C ARG A 65 1.28 -14.45 -3.10
N GLY A 66 0.87 -13.95 -1.92
CA GLY A 66 -0.51 -13.90 -1.41
C GLY A 66 -1.44 -12.89 -2.08
N GLY A 67 -0.91 -11.91 -2.80
CA GLY A 67 -1.70 -11.06 -3.67
C GLY A 67 -0.88 -10.21 -4.64
N ARG A 68 -1.55 -9.69 -5.68
CA ARG A 68 -1.01 -8.66 -6.59
C ARG A 68 -2.11 -7.71 -7.01
N VAL A 69 -1.87 -6.41 -6.87
CA VAL A 69 -2.67 -5.37 -7.53
C VAL A 69 -2.20 -5.22 -8.97
N TYR A 70 -3.11 -5.38 -9.91
CA TYR A 70 -2.91 -4.96 -11.29
C TYR A 70 -3.30 -3.49 -11.43
N ASP A 71 -2.67 -2.78 -12.37
CA ASP A 71 -2.85 -1.34 -12.66
C ASP A 71 -4.30 -0.92 -13.06
N SER A 72 -5.28 -1.81 -12.91
CA SER A 72 -6.70 -1.69 -13.29
C SER A 72 -7.68 -1.66 -12.10
N GLY A 73 -7.21 -1.54 -10.86
CA GLY A 73 -8.07 -1.65 -9.68
C GLY A 73 -8.49 -3.10 -9.39
N ILE A 74 -7.79 -4.07 -9.97
CA ILE A 74 -8.01 -5.49 -9.74
C ILE A 74 -6.96 -5.99 -8.76
N ILE A 75 -7.41 -6.59 -7.66
CA ILE A 75 -6.56 -7.18 -6.63
C ILE A 75 -6.75 -8.69 -6.69
N SER A 76 -5.67 -9.41 -6.98
CA SER A 76 -5.71 -10.86 -7.02
C SER A 76 -5.26 -11.45 -5.70
N ILE A 77 -6.02 -12.40 -5.13
CA ILE A 77 -5.76 -12.98 -3.81
C ILE A 77 -5.69 -14.50 -3.89
N ASN A 78 -4.71 -15.10 -3.22
CA ASN A 78 -4.57 -16.56 -3.13
C ASN A 78 -5.21 -17.09 -1.83
N VAL A 79 -6.50 -17.40 -1.87
CA VAL A 79 -7.26 -17.88 -0.70
C VAL A 79 -6.96 -19.34 -0.32
N ASP A 80 -6.39 -20.14 -1.23
CA ASP A 80 -6.13 -21.57 -0.95
C ASP A 80 -4.95 -21.79 0.03
N ARG A 81 -4.20 -20.73 0.37
CA ARG A 81 -3.01 -20.78 1.24
C ARG A 81 -3.15 -19.99 2.54
N MET A 82 -4.29 -19.37 2.76
CA MET A 82 -4.53 -18.45 3.87
C MET A 82 -5.86 -18.80 4.52
N ASP A 83 -5.93 -18.67 5.85
CA ASP A 83 -7.22 -18.68 6.52
C ASP A 83 -7.98 -17.36 6.27
N GLU A 84 -9.20 -17.26 6.79
CA GLU A 84 -10.05 -16.08 6.58
C GLU A 84 -9.42 -14.80 7.14
N GLU A 85 -8.72 -14.87 8.27
CA GLU A 85 -8.09 -13.71 8.91
C GLU A 85 -6.84 -13.23 8.16
N ALA A 86 -5.96 -14.14 7.74
CA ALA A 86 -4.81 -13.81 6.90
C ALA A 86 -5.25 -13.25 5.53
N THR A 87 -6.34 -13.79 4.98
CA THR A 87 -6.95 -13.27 3.76
C THR A 87 -7.50 -11.85 3.97
N LYS A 88 -8.21 -11.62 5.07
CA LYS A 88 -8.71 -10.29 5.44
C LYS A 88 -7.58 -9.28 5.58
N LEU A 89 -6.50 -9.65 6.27
CA LEU A 89 -5.34 -8.77 6.42
C LEU A 89 -4.71 -8.44 5.06
N THR A 90 -4.59 -9.42 4.17
CA THR A 90 -4.15 -9.20 2.79
C THR A 90 -5.06 -8.21 2.06
N VAL A 91 -6.38 -8.36 2.18
CA VAL A 91 -7.35 -7.39 1.63
C VAL A 91 -7.11 -5.98 2.18
N PHE A 92 -6.94 -5.85 3.49
CA PHE A 92 -6.70 -4.56 4.14
C PHE A 92 -5.37 -3.93 3.74
N HIS A 93 -4.33 -4.74 3.54
CA HIS A 93 -3.04 -4.30 2.98
C HIS A 93 -3.24 -3.67 1.60
N GLU A 94 -3.90 -4.41 0.70
CA GLU A 94 -4.07 -3.97 -0.68
C GLU A 94 -5.03 -2.77 -0.82
N LEU A 95 -6.03 -2.67 0.06
CA LEU A 95 -6.89 -1.49 0.18
C LEU A 95 -6.14 -0.29 0.79
N SER A 96 -5.17 -0.52 1.69
CA SER A 96 -4.33 0.54 2.27
C SER A 96 -3.46 1.23 1.22
N HIS A 97 -3.06 0.52 0.16
CA HIS A 97 -2.42 1.13 -1.00
C HIS A 97 -3.34 2.13 -1.73
N GLN A 98 -4.66 1.92 -1.73
CA GLN A 98 -5.60 2.80 -2.44
C GLN A 98 -5.78 4.17 -1.76
N ILE A 99 -5.55 4.23 -0.45
CA ILE A 99 -5.71 5.44 0.35
C ILE A 99 -4.41 6.25 0.51
N SER A 100 -3.26 5.71 0.11
CA SER A 100 -1.92 6.32 0.27
C SER A 100 -1.59 7.42 -0.76
N GLY A 101 -2.40 7.63 -1.80
CA GLY A 101 -2.07 8.61 -2.85
C GLY A 101 -1.87 7.94 -4.20
N THR A 102 -1.67 8.74 -5.26
CA THR A 102 -2.27 8.46 -6.58
C THR A 102 -1.71 7.26 -7.36
N MET A 103 -2.62 6.45 -7.89
CA MET A 103 -2.42 5.69 -9.13
C MET A 103 -3.52 6.08 -10.13
N ILE A 104 -3.21 6.67 -11.31
CA ILE A 104 -4.10 6.61 -12.50
C ILE A 104 -3.29 6.49 -13.83
N GLN A 105 -3.46 5.29 -14.41
CA GLN A 105 -3.63 4.84 -15.82
C GLN A 105 -2.59 5.05 -16.91
N GLN A 106 -2.47 4.00 -17.73
CA GLN A 106 -2.27 4.05 -19.17
C GLN A 106 -3.54 3.50 -19.85
N VAL A 107 -4.14 4.27 -20.76
CA VAL A 107 -5.26 3.86 -21.63
C VAL A 107 -4.70 2.97 -22.73
N VAL A 108 -5.17 1.73 -22.83
CA VAL A 108 -4.97 0.91 -24.04
C VAL A 108 -6.16 1.17 -24.95
N THR A 109 -5.95 1.95 -26.01
CA THR A 109 -6.90 1.97 -27.14
C THR A 109 -6.67 0.70 -27.96
N GLU A 110 -7.72 -0.09 -28.19
CA GLU A 110 -7.70 -1.32 -29.01
C GLU A 110 -7.34 -1.08 -30.50
N GLN A 111 -7.04 0.16 -30.90
CA GLN A 111 -6.88 0.56 -32.29
C GLN A 111 -5.62 1.40 -32.47
N GLY A 112 -4.47 0.73 -32.65
CA GLY A 112 -3.24 1.10 -33.38
C GLY A 112 -2.90 2.56 -33.78
N THR A 113 -3.38 3.58 -33.08
CA THR A 113 -3.22 4.99 -33.40
C THR A 113 -2.57 5.70 -32.20
N PRO A 114 -1.44 6.41 -32.37
CA PRO A 114 -0.68 6.92 -31.24
C PRO A 114 -1.35 8.16 -30.65
N GLY A 115 -1.74 8.06 -29.37
CA GLY A 115 -2.23 9.18 -28.57
C GLY A 115 -2.33 8.87 -27.08
N SER A 116 -1.53 7.93 -26.56
CA SER A 116 -1.57 7.50 -25.15
C SER A 116 -0.51 8.21 -24.32
N ALA A 117 -0.87 9.32 -23.68
CA ALA A 117 -0.05 9.96 -22.65
C ALA A 117 -0.85 10.10 -21.34
N HIS A 118 -1.02 9.01 -20.62
CA HIS A 118 -1.32 9.04 -19.19
C HIS A 118 -0.26 8.22 -18.46
N ALA A 119 0.51 8.91 -17.63
CA ALA A 119 1.43 8.32 -16.67
C ALA A 119 1.48 9.29 -15.49
N ARG A 120 0.79 8.97 -14.39
CA ARG A 120 1.05 9.60 -13.08
C ARG A 120 0.94 8.54 -11.98
N ARG A 121 2.07 8.29 -11.33
CA ARG A 121 2.27 7.26 -10.31
C ARG A 121 2.92 7.89 -9.08
N LYS A 122 2.26 7.78 -7.92
CA LYS A 122 2.87 7.74 -6.60
C LYS A 122 2.05 6.77 -5.75
N THR A 123 2.51 5.53 -5.68
CA THR A 123 2.01 4.46 -4.80
C THR A 123 2.63 4.64 -3.40
N GLY A 124 2.28 5.74 -2.72
CA GLY A 124 2.74 6.10 -1.37
C GLY A 124 4.17 6.68 -1.26
N LEU A 125 4.94 6.39 -0.20
CA LEU A 125 6.22 7.08 0.11
C LEU A 125 7.40 6.68 -0.79
N GLU A 126 7.37 7.03 -2.08
CA GLU A 126 8.54 6.90 -2.96
C GLU A 126 9.43 8.16 -2.90
N PHE A 127 10.68 7.98 -2.49
CA PHE A 127 11.71 9.02 -2.49
C PHE A 127 12.52 8.86 -3.77
N GLN A 128 12.33 9.74 -4.77
CA GLN A 128 13.28 9.78 -5.89
C GLN A 128 14.54 10.50 -5.43
N SER A 129 15.65 9.77 -5.36
CA SER A 129 16.95 10.40 -5.18
C SER A 129 17.30 11.17 -6.46
N ARG A 130 17.47 12.49 -6.32
CA ARG A 130 17.83 13.41 -7.42
C ARG A 130 19.17 13.09 -8.06
N HIS A 131 20.02 12.30 -7.41
CA HIS A 131 21.41 12.08 -7.83
C HIS A 131 21.63 10.80 -8.64
N ASP A 132 20.82 9.77 -8.45
CA ASP A 132 21.05 8.44 -9.06
C ASP A 132 19.79 7.82 -9.70
N GLY A 133 18.64 8.52 -9.65
CA GLY A 133 17.37 8.03 -10.18
C GLY A 133 16.83 6.79 -9.45
N ARG A 134 17.46 6.35 -8.35
CA ARG A 134 17.00 5.19 -7.58
C ARG A 134 15.72 5.55 -6.82
N LYS A 135 14.74 4.64 -6.90
CA LYS A 135 13.58 4.66 -6.02
C LYS A 135 14.04 4.28 -4.61
N GLN A 136 13.84 5.20 -3.67
CA GLN A 136 14.11 4.99 -2.26
C GLN A 136 12.80 4.90 -1.46
N GLY A 137 12.83 4.22 -0.33
CA GLY A 137 11.69 4.14 0.60
C GLY A 137 10.54 3.21 0.20
N THR A 138 10.72 2.33 -0.79
CA THR A 138 9.73 1.26 -1.07
C THR A 138 9.45 0.43 0.17
N TRP A 139 10.49 0.08 0.94
CA TRP A 139 10.32 -0.66 2.20
C TRP A 139 9.47 0.13 3.20
N LEU A 140 9.66 1.44 3.29
CA LEU A 140 8.91 2.30 4.19
C LEU A 140 7.44 2.38 3.76
N ASN A 141 7.17 2.38 2.46
CA ASN A 141 5.82 2.32 1.93
C ASN A 141 5.10 1.04 2.36
N GLU A 142 5.71 -0.12 2.13
CA GLU A 142 5.14 -1.42 2.55
C GLU A 142 4.99 -1.51 4.07
N ALA A 143 5.97 -1.01 4.83
CA ALA A 143 5.91 -0.96 6.29
C ALA A 143 4.69 -0.19 6.79
N LEU A 144 4.46 1.01 6.24
CA LEU A 144 3.32 1.84 6.62
C LEU A 144 2.00 1.27 6.11
N THR A 145 2.00 0.63 4.94
CA THR A 145 0.83 -0.09 4.42
C THR A 145 0.43 -1.19 5.38
N GLU A 146 1.39 -2.01 5.81
CA GLU A 146 1.17 -3.13 6.73
C GLU A 146 0.74 -2.66 8.12
N LEU A 147 1.43 -1.66 8.69
CA LEU A 147 1.06 -1.07 9.98
C LEU A 147 -0.37 -0.49 9.96
N LEU A 148 -0.73 0.18 8.86
CA LEU A 148 -2.07 0.75 8.72
C LEU A 148 -3.11 -0.36 8.54
N ALA A 149 -2.84 -1.35 7.69
CA ALA A 149 -3.74 -2.47 7.44
C ALA A 149 -4.08 -3.22 8.73
N ARG A 150 -3.07 -3.56 9.54
CA ARG A 150 -3.25 -4.22 10.85
C ARG A 150 -4.10 -3.39 11.79
N ARG A 151 -3.77 -2.10 11.90
CA ARG A 151 -4.52 -1.17 12.76
C ARG A 151 -5.98 -1.02 12.33
N LEU A 152 -6.25 -0.98 11.02
CA LEU A 152 -7.61 -0.90 10.48
C LEU A 152 -8.36 -2.23 10.64
N ALA A 153 -7.66 -3.36 10.50
CA ALA A 153 -8.21 -4.70 10.70
C ALA A 153 -8.48 -5.04 12.18
N GLY A 154 -7.85 -4.30 13.10
CA GLY A 154 -7.94 -4.55 14.54
C GLY A 154 -7.05 -5.70 15.01
N THR A 155 -5.94 -5.97 14.32
CA THR A 155 -5.02 -7.07 14.63
C THR A 155 -3.67 -6.56 15.13
N GLU A 156 -3.10 -7.23 16.15
CA GLU A 156 -1.81 -6.88 16.76
C GLU A 156 -0.68 -7.86 16.43
N GLU A 157 -0.94 -8.98 15.74
CA GLU A 157 0.10 -9.95 15.35
C GLU A 157 0.57 -9.72 13.90
N THR A 158 1.78 -10.17 13.57
CA THR A 158 2.38 -10.04 12.23
C THR A 158 3.36 -11.18 11.94
N SER A 159 3.37 -11.65 10.69
CA SER A 159 4.37 -12.56 10.13
C SER A 159 5.18 -11.96 8.97
N SER A 160 4.87 -10.72 8.53
CA SER A 160 5.44 -10.11 7.31
C SER A 160 6.07 -8.75 7.59
N TYR A 161 7.13 -8.37 6.85
CA TYR A 161 7.81 -7.06 6.95
C TYR A 161 8.25 -6.68 8.39
N LEU A 162 8.63 -7.67 9.19
CA LEU A 162 8.91 -7.47 10.62
C LEU A 162 10.04 -6.46 10.85
N HIS A 163 11.09 -6.51 10.02
CA HIS A 163 12.24 -5.63 10.14
C HIS A 163 11.88 -4.18 9.77
N GLU A 164 11.15 -3.98 8.69
CA GLU A 164 10.71 -2.66 8.25
C GLU A 164 9.77 -2.00 9.24
N GLN A 165 8.78 -2.75 9.73
CA GLN A 165 7.85 -2.28 10.75
C GLN A 165 8.58 -1.92 12.04
N ALA A 166 9.54 -2.75 12.47
CA ALA A 166 10.33 -2.48 13.68
C ALA A 166 11.14 -1.17 13.55
N VAL A 167 11.70 -0.87 12.37
CA VAL A 167 12.37 0.41 12.13
C VAL A 167 11.41 1.58 12.33
N VAL A 168 10.22 1.54 11.72
CA VAL A 168 9.23 2.63 11.86
C VAL A 168 8.80 2.78 13.33
N LEU A 169 8.45 1.68 13.99
CA LEU A 169 7.98 1.69 15.38
C LEU A 169 9.06 2.23 16.33
N SER A 170 10.32 1.87 16.14
CA SER A 170 11.44 2.39 16.95
C SER A 170 11.57 3.92 16.89
N LEU A 171 11.27 4.53 15.73
CA LEU A 171 11.29 5.98 15.57
C LEU A 171 10.11 6.67 16.27
N VAL A 172 8.97 5.99 16.31
CA VAL A 172 7.76 6.47 16.98
C VAL A 172 7.92 6.36 18.50
N GLU A 173 8.34 5.19 18.99
CA GLU A 173 8.55 4.92 20.41
C GLU A 173 9.67 5.78 21.01
N GLY A 174 10.75 6.01 20.25
CA GLY A 174 11.82 6.94 20.64
C GLY A 174 11.41 8.41 20.62
N GLY A 175 10.17 8.75 20.22
CA GLY A 175 9.67 10.11 20.17
C GLY A 175 10.30 10.99 19.07
N ALA A 176 11.07 10.39 18.15
CA ALA A 176 11.75 11.10 17.08
C ALA A 176 10.78 11.64 16.03
N VAL A 177 9.78 10.84 15.67
CA VAL A 177 8.77 11.18 14.67
C VAL A 177 7.42 10.61 15.10
N PRO A 178 6.36 11.43 15.26
CA PRO A 178 5.04 10.90 15.61
C PRO A 178 4.44 10.11 14.45
N MET A 179 3.72 9.01 14.76
CA MET A 179 3.06 8.16 13.74
C MET A 179 2.11 8.95 12.83
N SER A 180 1.43 9.98 13.35
CA SER A 180 0.56 10.85 12.56
C SER A 180 1.30 11.58 11.43
N LEU A 181 2.59 11.92 11.61
CA LEU A 181 3.40 12.52 10.55
C LEU A 181 3.76 11.50 9.46
N PHE A 182 4.04 10.25 9.84
CA PHE A 182 4.21 9.16 8.87
C PHE A 182 2.95 8.99 8.03
N TYR A 183 1.77 8.87 8.63
CA TYR A 183 0.54 8.69 7.88
C TYR A 183 0.12 9.92 7.06
N ARG A 184 0.33 11.13 7.57
CA ARG A 184 0.12 12.35 6.78
C ARG A 184 0.99 12.38 5.52
N ALA A 185 2.28 12.06 5.65
CA ALA A 185 3.20 12.00 4.53
C ALA A 185 2.87 10.84 3.57
N TYR A 186 2.48 9.69 4.13
CA TYR A 186 2.07 8.49 3.42
C TYR A 186 0.88 8.80 2.52
N CYS A 187 -0.22 9.34 3.06
CA CYS A 187 -1.44 9.68 2.33
C CYS A 187 -1.33 10.96 1.46
N GLU A 188 -0.18 11.63 1.42
CA GLU A 188 -0.03 12.90 0.72
C GLU A 188 0.01 12.72 -0.81
N SER A 189 -1.05 13.16 -1.48
CA SER A 189 -1.16 13.13 -2.95
C SER A 189 -0.56 14.39 -3.60
N PRO A 190 0.29 14.25 -4.63
CA PRO A 190 0.82 15.39 -5.39
C PRO A 190 -0.24 16.10 -6.23
N ASP A 191 -1.39 15.46 -6.48
CA ASP A 191 -2.38 15.94 -7.44
C ASP A 191 -3.39 16.92 -6.86
N THR A 192 -3.35 17.20 -5.55
CA THR A 192 -4.23 18.21 -4.94
C THR A 192 -3.85 19.62 -5.41
N PRO A 193 -4.80 20.54 -5.61
CA PRO A 193 -4.50 21.92 -6.01
C PRO A 193 -3.48 22.62 -5.10
N ALA A 194 -3.54 22.34 -3.79
CA ALA A 194 -2.59 22.84 -2.81
C ALA A 194 -1.18 22.29 -3.09
N ASN A 195 -1.03 20.98 -3.25
CA ASN A 195 0.27 20.31 -3.39
C ASN A 195 0.92 20.53 -4.75
N ARG A 196 0.16 20.82 -5.82
CA ARG A 196 0.75 21.24 -7.10
C ARG A 196 1.55 22.54 -6.99
N ARG A 197 1.17 23.43 -6.06
CA ARG A 197 1.84 24.72 -5.84
C ARG A 197 2.92 24.63 -4.77
N SER A 198 2.58 24.03 -3.62
CA SER A 198 3.47 23.97 -2.46
C SER A 198 4.42 22.76 -2.49
N GLY A 199 4.15 21.76 -3.34
CA GLY A 199 4.75 20.43 -3.40
C GLY A 199 4.16 19.48 -2.36
N LEU A 200 5.00 18.60 -1.79
CA LEU A 200 4.59 17.61 -0.78
C LEU A 200 5.06 18.04 0.62
N PRO A 201 4.33 18.94 1.32
CA PRO A 201 4.76 19.50 2.60
C PRO A 201 4.89 18.47 3.74
N ALA A 202 3.93 17.56 3.92
CA ALA A 202 4.00 16.56 4.99
C ALA A 202 5.18 15.61 4.78
N TYR A 203 5.44 15.23 3.53
CA TYR A 203 6.63 14.47 3.16
C TYR A 203 7.95 15.21 3.46
N ARG A 204 8.03 16.52 3.20
CA ARG A 204 9.22 17.32 3.56
C ARG A 204 9.38 17.45 5.07
N GLU A 205 8.27 17.62 5.79
CA GLU A 205 8.23 17.68 7.24
C GLU A 205 8.77 16.36 7.84
N LEU A 206 8.30 15.21 7.34
CA LEU A 206 8.80 13.89 7.71
C LEU A 206 10.32 13.76 7.45
N ASN A 207 10.79 14.13 6.25
CA ASN A 207 12.21 14.09 5.92
C ASN A 207 13.08 14.93 6.85
N ARG A 208 12.62 16.14 7.22
CA ARG A 208 13.32 17.02 8.15
C ARG A 208 13.36 16.41 9.55
N ALA A 209 12.25 15.84 10.01
CA ALA A 209 12.18 15.18 11.32
C ALA A 209 13.15 13.99 11.40
N MET A 210 13.13 13.11 10.40
CA MET A 210 14.07 11.98 10.32
C MET A 210 15.53 12.44 10.24
N THR A 211 15.84 13.44 9.39
CA THR A 211 17.20 13.98 9.26
C THR A 211 17.69 14.59 10.57
N LYS A 212 16.82 15.30 11.31
CA LYS A 212 17.15 15.88 12.61
C LYS A 212 17.44 14.79 13.65
N ALA A 213 16.65 13.73 13.67
CA ALA A 213 16.77 12.67 14.67
C ALA A 213 17.92 11.69 14.39
N LEU A 214 18.21 11.41 13.11
CA LEU A 214 19.05 10.27 12.70
C LEU A 214 20.26 10.67 11.84
N GLY A 215 20.37 11.96 11.56
CA GLY A 215 21.41 12.54 10.73
C GLY A 215 21.12 12.46 9.22
N PRO A 216 21.89 13.21 8.41
CA PRO A 216 21.72 13.23 6.96
C PRO A 216 21.99 11.86 6.34
N GLY A 217 21.23 11.55 5.28
CA GLY A 217 21.39 10.32 4.50
C GLY A 217 20.93 9.04 5.21
N TRP A 218 20.28 9.14 6.37
CA TRP A 218 19.81 7.97 7.12
C TRP A 218 18.90 7.06 6.30
N LEU A 219 17.92 7.62 5.58
CA LEU A 219 16.98 6.84 4.79
C LEU A 219 17.71 5.98 3.74
N ARG A 220 18.72 6.53 3.07
CA ARG A 220 19.55 5.78 2.11
C ARG A 220 20.28 4.62 2.80
N ARG A 221 20.84 4.82 4.00
CA ARG A 221 21.52 3.75 4.74
C ARG A 221 20.56 2.61 5.12
N VAL A 222 19.33 2.94 5.49
CA VAL A 222 18.30 1.93 5.79
C VAL A 222 17.86 1.20 4.54
N ASP A 223 17.62 1.91 3.43
CA ASP A 223 17.34 1.28 2.14
C ASP A 223 18.42 0.26 1.75
N ASP A 224 19.70 0.63 1.87
CA ASP A 224 20.83 -0.25 1.57
C ASP A 224 20.86 -1.45 2.53
N PHE A 225 20.60 -1.24 3.82
CA PHE A 225 20.53 -2.30 4.83
C PHE A 225 19.39 -3.30 4.56
N VAL A 226 18.17 -2.81 4.36
CA VAL A 226 16.99 -3.63 4.08
C VAL A 226 17.21 -4.45 2.81
N LYS A 227 17.78 -3.84 1.77
CA LYS A 227 18.12 -4.53 0.53
C LYS A 227 19.13 -5.68 0.75
N GLN A 228 20.16 -5.46 1.56
CA GLN A 228 21.14 -6.50 1.91
C GLN A 228 20.49 -7.67 2.67
N GLN A 229 19.57 -7.41 3.58
CA GLN A 229 18.84 -8.47 4.31
C GLN A 229 18.03 -9.34 3.33
N TYR A 230 17.29 -8.72 2.40
CA TYR A 230 16.55 -9.46 1.37
C TYR A 230 17.45 -10.29 0.44
N GLU A 231 18.66 -9.80 0.13
CA GLU A 231 19.63 -10.55 -0.67
C GLU A 231 20.18 -11.75 0.10
N ALA A 232 20.40 -11.61 1.42
CA ALA A 232 20.87 -12.69 2.28
C ALA A 232 19.84 -13.81 2.46
N GLU A 233 18.55 -13.49 2.62
CA GLU A 233 17.47 -14.49 2.78
C GLU A 233 17.18 -15.32 1.51
N ARG A 234 17.67 -14.87 0.34
CA ARG A 234 17.45 -15.55 -0.95
C ARG A 234 18.56 -16.52 -1.34
N MET A 235 19.67 -16.53 -0.62
CA MET A 235 20.80 -17.46 -0.81
C MET A 235 20.64 -18.69 0.10
#